data_AF-A0A832Z8Y4-F1
#
_entry.id   AF-A0A832Z8Y4-F1
#
_cell.length_a   1.000
_cell.length_b   1.000
_cell.length_c   1.000
_cell.angle_alpha   90.00
_cell.angle_beta   90.00
_cell.angle_gamma   90.00
#
_symmetry.space_group_name_H-M   'P 1'
#
loop_
_entity.id
_entity.type
_entity.pdbx_description
1 polymer ?
#
loop_
_entity_poly.entity_id
_entity_poly.type
_entity_poly.pdbx_seq_one_letter_code
_entity_poly.pdbx_strand_id
1 'polypeptide(L)' 'AIYLDEENYPVFDYDYCKGCGICANECPTKAITMVREVK' A
#
# COMPACT_ATOMS: atom_id res chain seq x y z
N ALA A 1 -7.70 -1.51 0.59
CA ALA A 1 -6.65 -0.51 0.33
C ALA A 1 -5.62 -1.01 -0.69
N ILE A 2 -5.42 -2.33 -0.88
CA ILE A 2 -4.55 -2.83 -1.96
C ILE A 2 -5.39 -3.77 -2.82
N TYR A 3 -5.30 -3.63 -4.13
CA TYR A 3 -5.94 -4.50 -5.12
C TYR A 3 -4.98 -4.78 -6.27
N LEU A 4 -5.32 -5.75 -7.12
CA LEU A 4 -4.56 -6.07 -8.33
C LEU A 4 -5.27 -5.44 -9.53
N ASP A 5 -4.51 -4.78 -10.39
CA ASP A 5 -5.02 -4.30 -11.67
C ASP A 5 -5.11 -5.44 -12.72
N GLU A 6 -5.48 -5.08 -13.95
CA GLU A 6 -5.63 -6.02 -15.06
C GLU A 6 -4.31 -6.70 -15.48
N GLU A 7 -3.18 -6.07 -15.16
CA GLU A 7 -1.83 -6.57 -15.42
C GLU A 7 -1.23 -7.30 -14.20
N ASN A 8 -2.04 -7.53 -13.17
CA ASN A 8 -1.67 -8.20 -11.92
C ASN A 8 -0.57 -7.46 -11.13
N TYR A 9 -0.54 -6.12 -11.22
CA TYR A 9 0.28 -5.27 -10.36
C TYR A 9 -0.52 -4.77 -9.14
N PRO A 10 0.13 -4.68 -7.97
CA PRO A 10 -0.50 -4.15 -6.76
C PRO A 10 -0.69 -2.64 -6.85
N VAL A 11 -1.93 -2.19 -6.71
CA VAL A 11 -2.31 -0.76 -6.69
C VAL A 11 -2.86 -0.39 -5.32
N PHE A 12 -2.50 0.81 -4.84
CA PHE A 12 -2.96 1.36 -3.57
C PHE A 12 -4.17 2.27 -3.75
N ASP A 13 -5.26 1.90 -3.10
CA ASP A 13 -6.39 2.78 -2.82
C ASP A 13 -6.13 3.54 -1.52
N TYR A 14 -5.79 4.83 -1.67
CA TYR A 14 -5.46 5.72 -0.57
C TYR A 14 -6.69 6.18 0.22
N ASP A 15 -7.87 6.25 -0.40
CA ASP A 15 -9.11 6.63 0.29
C ASP A 15 -9.52 5.56 1.31
N TYR A 16 -9.25 4.29 1.00
CA TYR A 16 -9.46 3.17 1.92
C TYR A 16 -8.22 2.82 2.76
N CYS A 17 -7.09 3.50 2.55
CA CYS A 17 -5.87 3.25 3.29
C CYS A 17 -5.98 3.81 4.71
N LYS A 18 -5.88 2.93 5.71
CA LYS A 18 -5.93 3.33 7.13
C LYS A 18 -4.58 3.75 7.71
N GLY A 19 -3.50 3.63 6.93
CA GLY A 19 -2.14 3.91 7.41
C GLY A 19 -1.59 2.93 8.45
N CYS A 20 -2.13 1.70 8.55
CA CYS A 20 -1.69 0.73 9.58
C CYS A 20 -0.28 0.16 9.37
N GLY A 21 0.28 0.25 8.15
CA GLY A 21 1.65 -0.15 7.84
C GLY A 21 1.91 -1.66 7.73
N ILE A 22 0.90 -2.51 7.88
CA ILE A 22 1.06 -3.98 7.78
C ILE A 22 1.62 -4.38 6.41
N CYS A 23 1.12 -3.78 5.33
CA CYS A 23 1.60 -4.05 3.98
C CYS A 23 3.10 -3.77 3.81
N ALA A 24 3.62 -2.69 4.40
CA ALA A 24 5.03 -2.35 4.34
C ALA A 24 5.91 -3.30 5.15
N ASN A 25 5.39 -3.84 6.26
CA ASN A 25 6.10 -4.83 7.09
C ASN A 25 6.15 -6.20 6.41
N GLU A 26 5.03 -6.64 5.85
CA GLU A 26 4.89 -7.98 5.25
C GLU A 26 5.52 -8.09 3.86
N CYS A 27 5.75 -6.96 3.17
CA CYS A 27 6.33 -6.97 1.84
C CYS A 27 7.74 -7.59 1.84
N PRO A 28 7.95 -8.75 1.18
CA PRO A 28 9.21 -9.48 1.24
C PRO A 28 10.36 -8.71 0.59
N THR A 29 10.05 -7.91 -0.43
CA THR A 29 11.01 -7.07 -1.15
C THR A 29 11.16 -5.68 -0.54
N LYS A 30 10.37 -5.35 0.50
CA LYS A 30 10.33 -4.02 1.12
C LYS A 30 10.09 -2.89 0.13
N ALA A 31 9.26 -3.13 -0.88
CA ALA A 31 8.97 -2.17 -1.95
C ALA A 31 8.08 -1.00 -1.50
N ILE A 32 7.51 -1.05 -0.30
CA ILE A 32 6.52 -0.10 0.19
C ILE A 32 7.15 0.78 1.27
N THR A 33 7.04 2.09 1.11
CA THR A 33 7.48 3.08 2.12
C THR A 33 6.26 3.79 2.70
N MET A 34 6.14 3.78 4.03
CA MET A 34 5.07 4.52 4.71
C MET A 34 5.43 6.01 4.82
N VAL A 35 4.50 6.88 4.43
CA VAL A 35 4.62 8.33 4.57
C VAL A 35 3.45 8.87 5.38
N ARG A 36 3.67 9.99 6.07
CA ARG A 36 2.61 10.66 6.81
C ARG A 36 1.67 11.35 5.82
N GLU A 37 0.37 11.13 6.00
CA GLU A 37 -0.64 11.87 5.24
C GLU A 37 -0.55 13.36 5.56
N VAL A 38 -0.49 14.18 4.52
CA VAL A 38 -0.50 15.64 4.62
C VAL A 38 -1.86 16.10 4.10
N LYS A 39 -2.59 16.82 4.96
CA LYS A 39 -3.92 17.36 4.66
C LYS A 39 -3.82 18.84 4.32
#